data_AF-A0A9X9A9V1-F1
#
_entry.id   AF-A0A9X9A9V1-F1
#
_cell.length_a   1.000
_cell.length_b   1.000
_cell.length_c   1.000
_cell.angle_alpha   90.00
_cell.angle_beta   90.00
_cell.angle_gamma   90.00
#
_symmetry.space_group_name_H-M   'P 1'
#
loop_
_entity.id
_entity.type
_entity.pdbx_description
1 polymer ?
#
loop_
_entity_poly.entity_id
_entity_poly.type
_entity_poly.pdbx_seq_one_letter_code
_entity_poly.pdbx_strand_id
1 'polypeptide(L)'
;MVLPQVFNEKSIDFQGLTFELVGLDQNRTSLFNKELKLLIGGIDVFNEIHVFLADTSSYVAMEAWIENLKVLQALHADIIVPSHGSIEKSLDNQAINATMAYLRTAIQASEESKTSKDFVAKLETAYPGYANKGV
;
A
#
# COMPACT_ATOMS: atom_id res chain seq x y z
N MET A 1 3.67 25.10 -23.27
CA MET A 1 4.10 23.75 -22.84
C MET A 1 4.62 23.88 -21.42
N VAL A 2 4.08 23.11 -20.48
CA VAL A 2 4.60 23.05 -19.11
C VAL A 2 5.40 21.75 -19.01
N LEU A 3 6.68 21.84 -18.68
CA LEU A 3 7.52 20.67 -18.44
C LEU A 3 7.51 20.36 -16.95
N PRO A 4 7.41 19.08 -16.55
CA PRO A 4 7.60 18.68 -15.17
C PRO A 4 8.96 19.18 -14.66
N GLN A 5 8.96 19.72 -13.45
CA GLN A 5 10.17 20.12 -12.72
C GLN A 5 10.37 19.13 -11.58
N VAL A 6 11.63 18.92 -11.18
CA VAL A 6 11.93 18.10 -10.01
C VAL A 6 11.29 18.73 -8.77
N PHE A 7 10.53 17.93 -8.03
CA PHE A 7 9.92 18.34 -6.78
C PHE A 7 10.83 17.92 -5.62
N ASN A 8 11.45 18.89 -4.94
CA ASN A 8 12.41 18.66 -3.85
C ASN A 8 11.84 19.03 -2.47
N GLU A 9 10.57 19.44 -2.42
CA GLU A 9 9.92 19.84 -1.18
C GLU A 9 9.38 18.62 -0.43
N LYS A 10 9.14 18.79 0.87
CA LYS A 10 8.60 17.73 1.74
C LYS A 10 7.09 17.81 1.92
N SER A 11 6.46 18.84 1.37
CA SER A 11 5.03 19.06 1.51
C SER A 11 4.47 19.77 0.30
N ILE A 12 3.20 19.56 0.02
CA ILE A 12 2.42 20.23 -1.02
C ILE A 12 1.31 21.02 -0.33
N ASP A 13 1.20 22.30 -0.63
CA ASP A 13 0.02 23.08 -0.28
C ASP A 13 -1.03 22.94 -1.38
N PHE A 14 -2.21 22.46 -1.01
CA PHE A 14 -3.34 22.31 -1.92
C PHE A 14 -4.60 22.86 -1.27
N GLN A 15 -5.16 23.92 -1.86
CA GLN A 15 -6.37 24.60 -1.36
C GLN A 15 -6.28 25.05 0.12
N GLY A 16 -5.10 25.46 0.58
CA GLY A 16 -4.88 25.88 1.96
C GLY A 16 -4.66 24.74 2.96
N LEU A 17 -4.60 23.49 2.48
CA LEU A 17 -4.22 22.32 3.27
C LEU A 17 -2.79 21.90 2.92
N THR A 18 -1.97 21.67 3.93
CA THR A 18 -0.62 21.12 3.76
C THR A 18 -0.66 19.60 3.78
N PHE A 19 -0.13 18.97 2.74
CA PHE A 19 0.07 17.53 2.63
C PHE A 19 1.55 17.20 2.69
N GLU A 20 1.99 16.48 3.72
CA GLU A 20 3.36 16.03 3.90
C GLU A 20 3.63 14.78 3.06
N LEU A 21 4.76 14.73 2.36
CA LEU A 21 5.27 13.53 1.72
C LEU A 21 5.85 12.63 2.82
N VAL A 22 5.24 11.46 3.02
CA VAL A 22 5.59 10.50 4.08
C VAL A 22 5.92 9.12 3.52
N GLY A 23 6.64 8.34 4.30
CA GLY A 23 7.14 7.01 3.94
C GLY A 23 8.67 6.94 3.93
N LEU A 24 9.18 5.73 3.77
CA LEU A 24 10.60 5.39 3.77
C LEU A 24 11.20 5.38 2.35
N ASP A 25 10.38 5.12 1.33
CA ASP A 25 10.81 5.04 -0.07
C ASP A 25 10.37 6.28 -0.86
N GLN A 26 11.34 7.02 -1.39
CA GLN A 26 11.08 8.22 -2.20
C GLN A 26 10.41 7.92 -3.53
N ASN A 27 10.45 6.67 -4.00
CA ASN A 27 9.75 6.23 -5.21
C ASN A 27 8.32 5.72 -4.92
N ARG A 28 7.95 5.54 -3.65
CA ARG A 28 6.62 5.08 -3.19
C ARG A 28 6.08 6.05 -2.16
N THR A 29 5.72 7.25 -2.63
CA THR A 29 5.31 8.36 -1.78
C THR A 29 3.84 8.26 -1.38
N SER A 30 3.58 8.48 -0.09
CA SER A 30 2.24 8.73 0.45
C SER A 30 2.11 10.20 0.85
N LEU A 31 0.88 10.72 0.91
CA LEU A 31 0.60 12.08 1.37
C LEU A 31 -0.21 12.06 2.66
N PHE A 32 0.24 12.79 3.68
CA PHE A 32 -0.46 12.90 4.95
C PHE A 32 -0.87 14.34 5.23
N ASN A 33 -2.15 14.55 5.54
CA ASN A 33 -2.61 15.82 6.08
C ASN A 33 -2.93 15.66 7.57
N LYS A 34 -2.21 16.39 8.40
CA LYS A 34 -2.31 16.32 9.86
C LYS A 34 -3.63 16.88 10.41
N GLU A 35 -4.14 17.95 9.83
CA GLU A 35 -5.35 18.63 10.30
C GLU A 35 -6.60 17.75 10.14
N LEU A 36 -6.70 17.09 8.99
CA LEU A 36 -7.78 16.16 8.66
C LEU A 36 -7.52 14.73 9.14
N LYS A 37 -6.29 14.45 9.62
CA LYS A 37 -5.78 13.08 9.86
C LYS A 37 -6.09 12.15 8.68
N LEU A 38 -5.78 12.62 7.50
CA LEU A 38 -6.04 11.94 6.23
C LEU A 38 -4.72 11.43 5.66
N LEU A 39 -4.67 10.15 5.32
CA LEU A 39 -3.57 9.55 4.58
C LEU A 39 -4.04 9.14 3.18
N ILE A 40 -3.37 9.66 2.15
CA ILE A 40 -3.43 9.15 0.78
C ILE A 40 -2.28 8.16 0.64
N GLY A 41 -2.59 6.87 0.71
CA GLY A 41 -1.61 5.81 0.99
C GLY A 41 -0.69 5.42 -0.17
N GLY A 42 -0.82 6.08 -1.32
CA GLY A 42 -0.02 5.77 -2.51
C GLY A 42 -0.13 4.29 -2.93
N ILE A 43 0.83 3.83 -3.73
CA ILE A 43 0.90 2.45 -4.23
C ILE A 43 1.06 1.41 -3.09
N ASP A 44 1.35 1.85 -1.88
CA ASP A 44 1.58 0.97 -0.74
C ASP A 44 0.32 0.49 -0.05
N VAL A 45 -0.81 1.19 -0.18
CA VAL A 45 -2.01 0.86 0.60
C VAL A 45 -3.13 0.35 -0.30
N PHE A 46 -3.56 -0.87 0.01
CA PHE A 46 -4.71 -1.55 -0.58
C PHE A 46 -5.81 -1.73 0.50
N ASN A 47 -7.05 -2.06 0.12
CA ASN A 47 -8.09 -2.43 1.10
C ASN A 47 -8.83 -3.74 0.75
N GLU A 48 -8.49 -4.81 1.47
CA GLU A 48 -9.15 -6.13 1.38
C GLU A 48 -9.35 -6.65 -0.06
N ILE A 49 -8.33 -6.47 -0.89
CA ILE A 49 -8.23 -6.98 -2.26
C ILE A 49 -6.86 -7.63 -2.46
N HIS A 50 -6.71 -8.44 -3.51
CA HIS A 50 -5.42 -9.01 -3.87
C HIS A 50 -4.43 -7.90 -4.23
N VAL A 51 -3.28 -7.90 -3.54
CA VAL A 51 -2.21 -6.93 -3.75
C VAL A 51 -1.43 -7.27 -5.02
N PHE A 52 -1.11 -6.25 -5.81
CA PHE A 52 -0.28 -6.41 -7.01
C PHE A 52 1.19 -6.64 -6.61
N LEU A 53 1.75 -7.78 -7.01
CA LEU A 53 3.10 -8.22 -6.60
C LEU A 53 4.03 -8.54 -7.78
N ALA A 54 3.61 -8.32 -9.02
CA ALA A 54 4.37 -8.77 -10.20
C ALA A 54 5.73 -8.08 -10.34
N ASP A 55 5.86 -6.84 -9.86
CA ASP A 55 7.10 -6.06 -9.84
C ASP A 55 7.84 -6.11 -8.48
N THR A 56 7.26 -6.75 -7.47
CA THR A 56 7.73 -6.76 -6.08
C THR A 56 7.76 -8.20 -5.54
N SER A 57 8.60 -9.06 -6.13
CA SER A 57 8.58 -10.50 -5.86
C SER A 57 9.59 -10.99 -4.81
N SER A 58 10.52 -10.13 -4.36
CA SER A 58 11.56 -10.54 -3.41
C SER A 58 11.11 -10.40 -1.96
N TYR A 59 11.58 -11.30 -1.09
CA TYR A 59 11.38 -11.23 0.36
C TYR A 59 11.76 -9.85 0.92
N VAL A 60 12.95 -9.36 0.54
CA VAL A 60 13.48 -8.07 1.02
C VAL A 60 12.57 -6.91 0.62
N ALA A 61 12.04 -6.92 -0.59
CA ALA A 61 11.15 -5.86 -1.06
C ALA A 61 9.79 -5.89 -0.34
N MET A 62 9.21 -7.09 -0.13
CA MET A 62 7.95 -7.21 0.62
C MET A 62 8.11 -6.83 2.09
N GLU A 63 9.22 -7.19 2.74
CA GLU A 63 9.51 -6.76 4.12
C GLU A 63 9.74 -5.25 4.20
N ALA A 64 10.48 -4.65 3.26
CA ALA A 64 10.66 -3.19 3.21
C ALA A 64 9.32 -2.46 3.05
N TRP A 65 8.40 -3.02 2.26
CA TRP A 65 7.04 -2.49 2.14
C TRP A 65 6.27 -2.61 3.47
N ILE A 66 6.36 -3.74 4.18
CA ILE A 66 5.75 -3.88 5.52
C ILE A 66 6.32 -2.84 6.49
N GLU A 67 7.63 -2.58 6.49
CA GLU A 67 8.22 -1.53 7.33
C GLU A 67 7.72 -0.13 6.95
N ASN A 68 7.55 0.16 5.65
CA ASN A 68 6.96 1.42 5.24
C ASN A 68 5.51 1.56 5.75
N LEU A 69 4.71 0.50 5.63
CA LEU A 69 3.32 0.48 6.13
C LEU A 69 3.24 0.71 7.65
N LYS A 70 4.20 0.24 8.45
CA LYS A 70 4.28 0.54 9.89
C LYS A 70 4.51 2.03 10.14
N VAL A 71 5.37 2.69 9.36
CA VAL A 71 5.58 4.14 9.44
C VAL A 71 4.29 4.89 9.13
N LEU A 72 3.57 4.49 8.07
CA LEU A 72 2.30 5.11 7.71
C LEU A 72 1.23 4.89 8.77
N GLN A 73 1.15 3.69 9.35
CA GLN A 73 0.22 3.38 10.44
C GLN A 73 0.47 4.22 11.70
N ALA A 74 1.74 4.53 12.00
CA ALA A 74 2.11 5.35 13.15
C ALA A 74 1.70 6.83 13.03
N LEU A 75 1.21 7.27 11.87
CA LEU A 75 0.64 8.61 11.67
C LEU A 75 -0.75 8.75 12.32
N HIS A 76 -1.38 7.63 12.71
CA HIS A 76 -2.70 7.61 13.34
C HIS A 76 -3.76 8.38 12.53
N ALA A 77 -3.78 8.14 11.21
CA ALA A 77 -4.81 8.68 10.33
C ALA A 77 -6.20 8.10 10.69
N ASP A 78 -7.22 8.95 10.66
CA ASP A 78 -8.62 8.58 10.86
C ASP A 78 -9.25 8.14 9.52
N ILE A 79 -8.76 8.67 8.40
CA ILE A 79 -9.21 8.35 7.04
C ILE A 79 -8.00 7.94 6.20
N ILE A 80 -8.14 6.82 5.47
CA ILE A 80 -7.14 6.28 4.55
C ILE A 80 -7.76 6.12 3.18
N VAL A 81 -7.14 6.75 2.18
CA VAL A 81 -7.47 6.58 0.76
C VAL A 81 -6.46 5.60 0.15
N PRO A 82 -6.86 4.34 -0.11
CA PRO A 82 -5.99 3.36 -0.78
C PRO A 82 -5.83 3.72 -2.26
N SER A 83 -4.71 3.31 -2.88
CA SER A 83 -4.51 3.47 -4.33
C SER A 83 -5.32 2.48 -5.15
N HIS A 84 -5.48 1.27 -4.62
CA HIS A 84 -6.24 0.19 -5.22
C HIS A 84 -7.18 -0.41 -4.19
N GLY A 85 -8.44 -0.60 -4.57
CA GLY A 85 -9.42 -0.98 -3.58
C GLY A 85 -10.86 -0.86 -4.02
N SER A 86 -11.74 -0.96 -3.03
CA SER A 86 -13.17 -0.66 -3.15
C SER A 86 -13.59 0.32 -2.05
N ILE A 87 -14.49 1.25 -2.39
CA ILE A 87 -15.12 2.16 -1.42
C ILE A 87 -16.02 1.41 -0.42
N GLU A 88 -16.43 0.18 -0.73
CA GLU A 88 -17.22 -0.67 0.17
C GLU A 88 -16.35 -1.41 1.22
N LYS A 89 -15.02 -1.23 1.16
CA LYS A 89 -14.04 -1.83 2.05
C LYS A 89 -13.46 -0.80 3.01
N SER A 90 -12.51 -1.21 3.85
CA SER A 90 -12.00 -0.33 4.90
C SER A 90 -11.27 0.88 4.31
N LEU A 91 -11.60 2.06 4.84
CA LEU A 91 -10.96 3.35 4.51
C LEU A 91 -10.32 3.94 5.77
N ASP A 92 -9.85 3.07 6.67
CA ASP A 92 -9.21 3.38 7.93
C ASP A 92 -7.96 2.49 8.11
N ASN A 93 -7.40 2.45 9.33
CA ASN A 93 -6.17 1.68 9.61
C ASN A 93 -6.28 0.18 9.30
N GLN A 94 -7.50 -0.35 9.14
CA GLN A 94 -7.69 -1.72 8.73
C GLN A 94 -7.19 -1.98 7.30
N ALA A 95 -7.20 -0.99 6.40
CA ALA A 95 -6.62 -1.10 5.06
C ALA A 95 -5.10 -1.38 5.12
N ILE A 96 -4.38 -0.64 5.96
CA ILE A 96 -2.93 -0.84 6.18
C ILE A 96 -2.67 -2.23 6.80
N ASN A 97 -3.47 -2.62 7.80
CA ASN A 97 -3.36 -3.94 8.42
C ASN A 97 -3.61 -5.08 7.42
N ALA A 98 -4.65 -4.95 6.59
CA ALA A 98 -4.99 -5.93 5.57
C ALA A 98 -3.87 -6.07 4.54
N THR A 99 -3.27 -4.95 4.12
CA THR A 99 -2.13 -4.96 3.19
C THR A 99 -0.92 -5.63 3.82
N MET A 100 -0.54 -5.28 5.04
CA MET A 100 0.58 -5.94 5.76
C MET A 100 0.34 -7.44 5.96
N ALA A 101 -0.89 -7.84 6.29
CA ALA A 101 -1.24 -9.25 6.44
C ALA A 101 -1.08 -10.01 5.12
N TYR A 102 -1.56 -9.42 4.02
CA TYR A 102 -1.42 -10.01 2.69
C TYR A 102 0.05 -10.19 2.29
N LEU A 103 0.90 -9.19 2.54
CA LEU A 103 2.34 -9.28 2.25
C LEU A 103 3.02 -10.40 3.04
N ARG A 104 2.66 -10.60 4.31
CA ARG A 104 3.19 -11.72 5.11
C ARG A 104 2.75 -13.07 4.54
N THR A 105 1.50 -13.20 4.14
CA THR A 105 1.01 -14.41 3.48
C THR A 105 1.68 -14.63 2.12
N ALA A 106 1.96 -13.57 1.37
CA ALA A 106 2.71 -13.64 0.11
C ALA A 106 4.16 -14.08 0.32
N ILE A 107 4.84 -13.60 1.36
CA ILE A 107 6.17 -14.06 1.75
C ILE A 107 6.14 -15.58 1.99
N GLN A 108 5.23 -16.06 2.84
CA GLN A 108 5.09 -17.48 3.13
C GLN A 108 4.76 -18.29 1.86
N ALA A 109 3.80 -17.82 1.06
CA ALA A 109 3.41 -18.50 -0.17
C ALA A 109 4.57 -18.58 -1.16
N SER A 110 5.42 -17.56 -1.24
CA SER A 110 6.60 -17.53 -2.12
C SER A 110 7.62 -18.61 -1.75
N GLU A 111 7.86 -18.83 -0.45
CA GLU A 111 8.78 -19.88 0.04
C GLU A 111 8.26 -21.29 -0.26
N GLU A 112 6.95 -21.48 -0.21
CA GLU A 112 6.31 -22.78 -0.40
C GLU A 112 6.00 -23.10 -1.87
N SER A 113 6.11 -22.12 -2.78
CA SER A 113 5.67 -22.25 -4.17
C SER A 113 6.81 -22.59 -5.11
N LYS A 114 6.56 -23.50 -6.05
CA LYS A 114 7.52 -23.82 -7.13
C LYS A 114 7.25 -23.08 -8.44
N THR A 115 6.05 -22.51 -8.58
CA THR A 115 5.60 -21.84 -9.80
C THR A 115 4.72 -20.64 -9.44
N SER A 116 4.58 -19.69 -10.37
CA SER A 116 3.63 -18.58 -10.21
C SER A 116 2.18 -19.06 -10.07
N LYS A 117 1.80 -20.15 -10.72
CA LYS A 117 0.46 -20.73 -10.61
C LYS A 117 0.16 -21.27 -9.21
N ASP A 118 1.14 -21.93 -8.59
CA ASP A 118 1.07 -22.43 -7.21
C ASP A 118 0.97 -21.26 -6.21
N PHE A 119 1.80 -20.23 -6.42
CA PHE A 119 1.77 -19.00 -5.63
C PHE A 119 0.42 -18.30 -5.67
N VAL A 120 -0.13 -18.06 -6.87
CA VAL A 120 -1.45 -17.44 -7.04
C VAL A 120 -2.54 -18.29 -6.39
N ALA A 121 -2.52 -19.62 -6.58
CA ALA A 121 -3.51 -20.52 -5.98
C ALA A 121 -3.48 -20.47 -4.44
N LYS A 122 -2.30 -20.38 -3.81
CA LYS A 122 -2.16 -20.21 -2.36
C LYS A 122 -2.76 -18.89 -1.88
N LEU A 123 -2.50 -17.78 -2.58
CA LEU A 123 -3.06 -16.47 -2.24
C LEU A 123 -4.59 -16.42 -2.41
N GLU A 124 -5.12 -16.97 -3.50
CA GLU A 124 -6.57 -17.07 -3.73
C GLU A 124 -7.25 -17.96 -2.69
N THR A 125 -6.57 -19.00 -2.20
CA THR A 125 -7.08 -19.87 -1.13
C THR A 125 -7.08 -19.16 0.22
N ALA A 126 -6.04 -18.37 0.52
CA ALA A 126 -5.95 -17.59 1.75
C ALA A 126 -6.96 -16.43 1.79
N TYR A 127 -7.29 -15.85 0.62
CA TYR A 127 -8.17 -14.69 0.49
C TYR A 127 -9.27 -14.89 -0.57
N PRO A 128 -10.18 -15.88 -0.40
CA PRO A 128 -11.12 -16.27 -1.46
C PRO A 128 -12.14 -15.18 -1.86
N GLY A 129 -12.41 -14.25 -0.94
CA GLY A 129 -13.34 -13.14 -1.12
C GLY A 129 -12.69 -11.82 -1.57
N TYR A 130 -11.38 -11.79 -1.80
CA TYR A 130 -10.69 -10.62 -2.30
C TYR A 130 -10.92 -10.47 -3.81
N ALA A 131 -11.14 -9.24 -4.25
CA ALA A 131 -11.17 -8.89 -5.68
C ALA A 131 -9.74 -8.80 -6.26
N ASN A 132 -9.60 -8.56 -7.57
CA ASN A 132 -8.32 -8.53 -8.30
C ASN A 132 -7.59 -9.89 -8.34
N LYS A 133 -8.34 -10.95 -8.65
CA LYS A 133 -7.77 -12.28 -8.87
C LYS A 133 -6.97 -12.31 -10.17
N GLY A 134 -5.77 -12.89 -10.13
CA GLY A 134 -4.82 -12.86 -11.23
C GLY A 134 -4.16 -11.49 -11.37
N VAL A 135 -2.90 -11.40 -10.93
CA VAL A 135 -1.99 -10.28 -11.18
C VAL A 135 -2.08 -9.72 -12.60
#